data_AF-M0ZUJ2-F1
#
_entry.id   AF-M0ZUJ2-F1
#
_cell.length_a   1.000
_cell.length_b   1.000
_cell.length_c   1.000
_cell.angle_alpha   90.00
_cell.angle_beta   90.00
_cell.angle_gamma   90.00
#
_symmetry.space_group_name_H-M   'P 1'
#
loop_
_entity.id
_entity.type
_entity.pdbx_description
1 polymer ?
#
loop_
_entity_poly.entity_id
_entity_poly.type
_entity_poly.pdbx_seq_one_letter_code
_entity_poly.pdbx_strand_id
1 'polypeptide(L)'
;MFFLYKIKLVVTISIPILERVKKPLEKSLVEARLTTENIPAVEVVGSSSPVPTIMRILTMFFGKEQKRTMNASDCLAKECALQCSILSPTFKVREL
;
A
#
# COMPACT_ATOMS: atom_id res chain seq x y z
N MET A 1 -18.20 -23.63 3.07
CA MET A 1 -18.62 -23.41 1.65
C MET A 1 -19.33 -22.06 1.44
N PHE A 2 -20.22 -21.60 2.33
CA PHE A 2 -20.93 -20.31 2.20
C PHE A 2 -20.05 -19.03 2.23
N PHE A 3 -18.97 -19.02 3.03
CA PHE A 3 -18.12 -17.83 3.18
C PHE A 3 -17.33 -17.50 1.90
N LEU A 4 -16.83 -18.53 1.20
CA LEU A 4 -16.13 -18.40 -0.09
C LEU A 4 -17.05 -17.87 -1.21
N TYR A 5 -18.32 -18.26 -1.21
CA TYR A 5 -19.30 -17.77 -2.19
C TYR A 5 -19.59 -16.27 -2.02
N LYS A 6 -19.73 -15.80 -0.77
CA LYS A 6 -19.92 -14.36 -0.47
C LYS A 6 -18.70 -13.53 -0.89
N ILE A 7 -17.48 -14.01 -0.63
CA ILE A 7 -16.25 -13.33 -1.06
C ILE A 7 -16.19 -13.23 -2.59
N LYS A 8 -16.48 -14.33 -3.29
CA LYS A 8 -16.46 -14.36 -4.76
C LYS A 8 -17.48 -13.40 -5.37
N LEU A 9 -18.67 -13.31 -4.77
CA LEU A 9 -19.71 -12.35 -5.19
C LEU A 9 -19.27 -10.89 -5.00
N VAL A 10 -18.69 -10.56 -3.84
CA VAL A 10 -18.17 -9.21 -3.54
C VAL A 10 -17.05 -8.80 -4.50
N VAL A 11 -16.17 -9.73 -4.86
CA VAL A 11 -15.11 -9.45 -5.83
C VAL A 11 -15.69 -9.15 -7.21
N THR A 12 -16.66 -9.95 -7.69
CA THR A 12 -17.27 -9.77 -9.01
C THR A 12 -17.98 -8.42 -9.14
N ILE A 13 -18.75 -7.99 -8.12
CA ILE A 13 -19.42 -6.68 -8.16
C ILE A 13 -18.43 -5.51 -8.06
N SER A 14 -17.25 -5.74 -7.48
CA SER A 14 -16.23 -4.71 -7.25
C SER A 14 -15.22 -4.58 -8.38
N ILE A 15 -15.26 -5.43 -9.42
CA ILE A 15 -14.37 -5.38 -10.60
C ILE A 15 -14.21 -3.95 -11.16
N PRO A 16 -15.28 -3.18 -11.45
CA PRO A 16 -15.13 -1.84 -12.05
C PRO A 16 -14.44 -0.84 -11.11
N ILE A 17 -14.44 -1.09 -9.79
CA ILE A 17 -13.74 -0.28 -8.80
C ILE A 17 -12.28 -0.73 -8.71
N LEU A 18 -12.03 -2.04 -8.72
CA LEU A 18 -10.69 -2.62 -8.67
C LEU A 18 -9.84 -2.26 -9.89
N GLU A 19 -10.44 -2.14 -11.08
CA GLU A 19 -9.75 -1.68 -12.28
C GLU A 19 -9.23 -0.24 -12.16
N ARG A 20 -9.90 0.61 -11.38
CA ARG A 20 -9.48 2.01 -11.15
C ARG A 20 -8.19 2.12 -10.34
N VAL A 21 -7.73 1.05 -9.72
CA VAL A 21 -6.46 1.03 -8.94
C VAL A 21 -5.24 1.16 -9.84
N LYS A 22 -5.30 0.76 -11.12
CA LYS A 22 -4.14 0.84 -12.03
C LYS A 22 -3.75 2.29 -12.37
N LYS A 23 -4.74 3.13 -12.66
CA LYS A 23 -4.53 4.53 -13.06
C LYS A 23 -3.71 5.36 -12.06
N PRO A 24 -3.96 5.33 -10.73
CA PRO A 24 -3.11 6.04 -9.77
C PRO A 24 -1.71 5.44 -9.67
N LEU A 25 -1.52 4.13 -9.81
CA LEU A 25 -0.18 3.52 -9.79
C LEU A 25 0.68 4.00 -10.96
N GLU A 26 0.13 4.00 -12.17
CA GLU A 26 0.80 4.51 -13.37
C GLU A 26 1.11 6.00 -13.24
N LYS A 27 0.14 6.81 -12.76
CA LYS A 27 0.33 8.24 -12.54
C LYS A 27 1.46 8.51 -11.55
N SER A 28 1.50 7.80 -10.41
CA SER A 28 2.56 7.96 -9.41
C SER A 28 3.95 7.62 -9.96
N LEU A 29 4.07 6.59 -10.82
CA LEU A 29 5.33 6.26 -11.48
C LEU A 29 5.79 7.35 -12.44
N VAL A 30 4.87 7.91 -13.22
CA VAL A 30 5.14 9.02 -14.15
C VAL A 30 5.59 10.27 -13.39
N GLU A 31 4.90 10.62 -12.30
CA GLU A 31 5.25 11.78 -11.46
C GLU A 31 6.60 11.59 -10.77
N ALA A 32 6.91 10.37 -10.32
CA ALA A 32 8.20 10.03 -9.73
C ALA A 32 9.33 9.86 -10.78
N ARG A 33 9.00 9.78 -12.08
CA ARG A 33 9.92 9.45 -13.18
C ARG A 33 10.65 8.12 -12.98
N LEU A 34 9.94 7.12 -12.45
CA LEU A 34 10.45 5.78 -12.17
C LEU A 34 9.71 4.74 -13.00
N THR A 35 10.37 3.62 -13.31
CA THR A 35 9.71 2.43 -13.82
C THR A 35 9.43 1.46 -12.68
N THR A 36 8.60 0.44 -12.94
CA THR A 36 8.31 -0.63 -11.96
C THR A 36 9.58 -1.39 -11.54
N GLU A 37 10.60 -1.45 -12.38
CA GLU A 37 11.87 -2.11 -12.11
C GLU A 37 12.70 -1.35 -11.07
N ASN A 38 12.63 -0.01 -11.09
CA ASN A 38 13.33 0.86 -10.15
C ASN A 38 12.77 0.80 -8.72
N ILE A 39 11.58 0.22 -8.51
CA ILE A 39 10.94 0.14 -7.19
C ILE A 39 11.59 -1.00 -6.40
N PRO A 40 12.33 -0.77 -5.30
CA PRO A 40 13.06 -1.83 -4.60
C PRO A 40 12.13 -2.80 -3.85
N ALA A 41 11.08 -2.28 -3.24
CA ALA A 41 10.11 -3.06 -2.48
C ALA A 41 8.72 -2.41 -2.55
N VAL A 42 7.68 -3.23 -2.42
CA VAL A 42 6.29 -2.78 -2.32
C VAL A 42 5.80 -3.08 -0.92
N GLU A 43 5.41 -2.04 -0.19
CA GLU A 43 4.87 -2.16 1.17
C GLU A 43 3.39 -1.81 1.15
N VAL A 44 2.54 -2.62 1.79
CA VAL A 44 1.11 -2.33 1.89
C VAL A 44 0.76 -1.88 3.29
N VAL A 45 0.29 -0.64 3.40
CA VAL A 45 -0.19 -0.01 4.62
C VAL A 45 -1.71 0.23 4.55
N GLY A 46 -2.39 0.16 5.69
CA GLY A 46 -3.84 0.38 5.81
C GLY A 46 -4.60 -0.81 6.42
N SER A 47 -5.52 -0.50 7.34
CA SER A 47 -6.32 -1.48 8.10
C SER A 47 -7.48 -2.10 7.31
N SER A 48 -7.66 -1.71 6.03
CA SER A 48 -8.69 -2.29 5.18
C SER A 48 -8.48 -3.80 5.06
N SER A 49 -9.55 -4.57 5.26
CA SER A 49 -9.54 -6.03 5.10
C SER A 49 -8.75 -6.43 3.85
N PRO A 50 -7.80 -7.39 3.96
CA PRO A 50 -6.95 -7.77 2.85
C PRO A 50 -7.81 -8.45 1.78
N VAL A 51 -8.33 -7.66 0.83
CA VAL A 51 -8.97 -8.21 -0.36
C VAL A 51 -7.87 -8.86 -1.19
N PRO A 52 -7.81 -10.20 -1.32
CA PRO A 52 -6.70 -10.88 -1.99
C PRO A 52 -6.53 -10.44 -3.45
N THR A 53 -7.62 -9.96 -4.07
CA THR A 53 -7.62 -9.42 -5.43
C THR A 53 -6.74 -8.18 -5.58
N ILE A 54 -6.68 -7.30 -4.57
CA ILE A 54 -5.83 -6.09 -4.63
C ILE A 54 -4.35 -6.49 -4.56
N MET A 55 -4.00 -7.42 -3.68
CA MET A 55 -2.63 -7.94 -3.59
C MET A 55 -2.20 -8.56 -4.92
N ARG A 56 -3.06 -9.36 -5.56
CA ARG A 56 -2.80 -9.90 -6.90
C ARG A 56 -2.58 -8.82 -7.95
N ILE A 57 -3.41 -7.77 -7.96
CA ILE A 57 -3.26 -6.65 -8.90
C ILE A 57 -1.90 -5.96 -8.68
N LEU A 58 -1.52 -5.70 -7.43
CA LEU A 58 -0.23 -5.10 -7.10
C LEU A 58 0.94 -6.00 -7.49
N THR A 59 0.84 -7.33 -7.27
CA THR A 59 1.90 -8.27 -7.66
C THR A 59 2.05 -8.33 -9.16
N MET A 60 0.94 -8.32 -9.91
CA MET A 60 0.96 -8.28 -11.36
C MET A 60 1.52 -6.95 -11.90
N PHE A 61 1.25 -5.84 -11.23
CA PHE A 61 1.71 -4.52 -11.66
C PHE A 61 3.20 -4.30 -11.39
N PHE A 62 3.68 -4.62 -10.19
CA PHE A 62 5.07 -4.40 -9.81
C PHE A 62 5.98 -5.61 -10.07
N GLY A 63 5.42 -6.79 -10.36
CA GLY A 63 6.17 -8.04 -10.51
C GLY A 63 6.81 -8.54 -9.21
N LYS A 64 6.42 -7.98 -8.05
CA LYS A 64 7.04 -8.21 -6.75
C LYS A 64 5.97 -8.52 -5.69
N GLU A 65 6.33 -9.37 -4.74
CA GLU A 65 5.48 -9.68 -3.59
C GLU A 65 5.44 -8.48 -2.62
N GLN A 66 4.25 -8.20 -2.08
CA GLN A 66 4.08 -7.10 -1.14
C GLN A 66 4.51 -7.52 0.26
N LYS A 67 5.20 -6.60 0.95
CA LYS A 67 5.61 -6.76 2.34
C LYS A 67 4.68 -6.01 3.29
N ARG A 68 4.70 -6.46 4.54
CA ARG A 68 3.97 -5.91 5.71
C ARG A 68 4.88 -5.92 6.93
N THR A 69 5.95 -5.16 6.82
CA THR A 69 6.88 -4.89 7.91
C THR A 69 6.28 -3.91 8.93
N MET A 70 5.42 -2.99 8.49
CA MET A 70 4.82 -1.98 9.35
C MET A 70 3.42 -2.40 9.83
N ASN A 71 3.10 -2.08 11.09
CA ASN A 71 1.73 -2.25 11.59
C ASN A 71 0.82 -1.23 10.90
N ALA A 72 -0.13 -1.74 10.12
CA ALA A 72 -1.02 -0.94 9.29
C ALA A 72 -1.95 0.03 10.06
N SER A 73 -2.23 -0.22 11.34
CA SER A 73 -3.11 0.65 12.14
C SER A 73 -2.38 1.89 12.65
N ASP A 74 -1.12 1.73 13.06
CA ASP A 74 -0.42 2.75 13.85
C ASP A 74 0.78 3.35 13.12
N CYS A 75 1.16 2.80 11.97
CA CYS A 75 2.29 3.28 11.16
C CYS A 75 2.18 4.79 10.91
N LEU A 76 1.01 5.28 10.49
CA LEU A 76 0.81 6.70 10.21
C LEU A 76 1.00 7.57 11.45
N ALA A 77 0.50 7.13 12.60
CA ALA A 77 0.64 7.89 13.85
C ALA A 77 2.11 7.98 14.29
N LYS A 78 2.86 6.88 14.15
CA LYS A 78 4.30 6.83 14.47
C LYS A 78 5.12 7.72 13.55
N GLU A 79 4.86 7.68 12.24
CA GLU A 79 5.53 8.54 11.26
C GLU A 79 5.27 10.03 11.53
N CYS A 80 4.02 10.41 11.82
CA CYS A 80 3.70 11.79 12.19
C CYS A 80 4.45 12.24 13.46
N ALA A 81 4.48 11.39 14.50
CA ALA A 81 5.21 11.70 15.73
C ALA A 81 6.72 11.85 15.48
N LEU A 82 7.31 11.00 14.64
CA LEU A 82 8.71 11.09 14.24
C LEU A 82 8.97 12.40 13.48
N GLN A 83 8.14 12.76 12.50
CA GLN A 83 8.29 14.02 11.77
C GLN A 83 8.18 15.25 12.68
N CYS A 84 7.23 15.25 13.62
CA CYS A 84 7.13 16.31 14.64
C CYS A 84 8.40 16.39 15.51
N SER A 85 9.02 15.24 15.80
CA SER A 85 10.24 15.17 16.61
C SER A 85 11.45 15.71 15.85
N ILE A 86 11.56 15.44 14.54
CA ILE A 86 12.63 15.96 13.66
C ILE A 86 12.54 17.48 13.53
N LEU A 87 11.32 18.02 13.39
CA LEU A 87 11.10 19.46 13.25
C LEU A 87 11.27 20.23 14.58
N SER A 88 11.23 19.53 15.71
CA SER A 88 11.36 20.16 17.01
C SER A 88 12.83 20.52 17.30
N PRO A 89 13.16 21.80 17.56
CA PRO A 89 14.53 22.20 17.86
C PRO A 89 15.03 21.69 19.23
N THR A 90 14.12 21.18 20.07
CA THR A 90 14.43 20.69 21.43
C THR A 90 14.67 19.19 21.49
N PHE A 91 14.33 18.43 20.44
CA PHE A 91 14.39 16.99 20.44
C PHE A 91 15.42 16.49 19.42
N LYS A 92 16.46 15.79 19.89
CA LYS A 92 17.47 15.17 19.00
C LYS A 92 17.01 13.79 18.59
N VAL A 93 16.56 13.68 17.33
CA VAL A 93 16.32 12.38 16.69
C VAL A 93 17.67 11.78 16.28
N ARG A 94 17.82 10.47 16.46
CA ARG A 94 19.02 9.75 16.00
C ARG A 94 19.07 9.80 14.47
N GLU A 95 20.15 10.32 13.91
CA GLU A 95 20.37 10.27 12.45
C GLU A 95 20.54 8.80 12.02
N LEU A 96 19.88 8.43 10.92
CA LEU A 96 19.88 7.09 10.32
C LEU A 96 21.02 6.94 9.31
#